data_AF-A0A0G0ZD36-F1
#
_entry.id   AF-A0A0G0ZD36-F1
#
_cell.length_a   1.000
_cell.length_b   1.000
_cell.length_c   1.000
_cell.angle_alpha   90.00
_cell.angle_beta   90.00
_cell.angle_gamma   90.00
#
_symmetry.space_group_name_H-M   'P 1'
#
loop_
_entity.id
_entity.type
_entity.pdbx_description
1 polymer ?
#
loop_
_entity_poly.entity_id
_entity_poly.type
_entity_poly.pdbx_seq_one_letter_code
_entity_poly.pdbx_strand_id
1 'polypeptide(L)'
;MAEGRIKLTENELEEFYTKLGSRHFKLQEEIFKEYGYKKLDIYFKLIEFTYQIVTVIGVIAGLGFTALSSIQNRYSFVMGEAFLFLGILFGIYLVHKIYSGELLSFQRAQNIHKKHFGERNEFFKKIWTELKADGANIADWEKLKQIDDKTIEIFDSKDEELDDIYRLKAYQRILLYFLAAGCFMILFSIIF
;
A
#
# COMPACT_ATOMS: atom_id res chain seq x y z
N MET A 1 -19.75 -31.14 37.58
CA MET A 1 -19.17 -30.34 36.47
C MET A 1 -17.68 -30.26 36.77
N ALA A 2 -16.87 -31.04 36.06
CA ALA A 2 -15.45 -31.18 36.38
C ALA A 2 -14.69 -29.87 36.03
N GLU A 3 -13.91 -29.38 36.99
CA GLU A 3 -13.12 -28.16 36.88
C GLU A 3 -12.13 -28.27 35.70
N GLY A 4 -12.36 -27.41 34.69
CA GLY A 4 -11.98 -27.64 33.30
C GLY A 4 -10.55 -27.27 32.95
N ARG A 5 -9.62 -28.21 33.15
CA ARG A 5 -8.26 -28.16 32.57
C ARG A 5 -8.09 -29.26 31.53
N ILE A 6 -7.49 -28.91 30.40
CA ILE A 6 -7.12 -29.85 29.34
C ILE A 6 -5.67 -30.26 29.59
N LYS A 7 -5.43 -31.54 29.85
CA LYS A 7 -4.11 -32.15 29.79
C LYS A 7 -3.97 -32.86 28.45
N LEU A 8 -2.87 -32.59 27.75
CA LEU A 8 -2.53 -33.26 26.51
C LEU A 8 -1.45 -34.29 26.77
N THR A 9 -1.51 -35.40 26.05
CA THR A 9 -0.38 -36.33 25.91
C THR A 9 0.76 -35.65 25.13
N GLU A 10 1.96 -36.23 25.19
CA GLU A 10 3.13 -35.68 24.50
C GLU A 10 2.92 -35.55 22.99
N ASN A 11 2.27 -36.55 22.37
CA ASN A 11 1.92 -36.53 20.94
C ASN A 11 0.90 -35.43 20.61
N GLU A 12 -0.12 -35.24 21.45
CA GLU A 12 -1.13 -34.18 21.26
C GLU A 12 -0.53 -32.78 21.48
N LEU A 13 0.45 -32.67 22.36
CA LEU A 13 1.20 -31.44 22.63
C LEU A 13 2.09 -31.05 21.43
N GLU A 14 2.75 -32.03 20.81
CA GLU A 14 3.48 -31.84 19.56
C GLU A 14 2.54 -31.45 18.40
N GLU A 15 1.40 -32.12 18.28
CA GLU A 15 0.41 -31.82 17.26
C GLU A 15 -0.18 -30.41 17.43
N PHE A 16 -0.44 -29.99 18.67
CA PHE A 16 -0.86 -28.63 19.01
C PHE A 16 0.20 -27.61 18.57
N TYR A 17 1.47 -27.83 18.90
CA TYR A 17 2.55 -26.94 18.49
C TYR A 17 2.67 -26.86 16.97
N THR A 18 2.61 -27.99 16.27
CA THR A 18 2.78 -28.02 14.81
C THR A 18 1.59 -27.37 14.09
N LYS A 19 0.35 -27.69 14.48
CA LYS A 19 -0.86 -27.19 13.82
C LYS A 19 -1.18 -25.75 14.16
N LEU A 20 -1.10 -25.37 15.44
CA LEU A 20 -1.48 -24.03 15.90
C LEU A 20 -0.28 -23.13 16.06
N GLY A 21 0.87 -23.60 16.53
CA GLY A 21 2.07 -22.77 16.67
C GLY A 21 2.79 -22.55 15.34
N SER A 22 3.53 -23.56 14.90
CA SER A 22 4.48 -23.49 13.78
C SER A 22 3.84 -23.01 12.48
N ARG A 23 2.70 -23.58 12.07
CA ARG A 23 2.00 -23.15 10.85
C ARG A 23 1.56 -21.69 10.91
N HIS A 24 1.08 -21.23 12.06
CA HIS A 24 0.63 -19.85 12.21
C HIS A 24 1.82 -18.87 12.20
N PHE A 25 2.94 -19.22 12.83
CA PHE A 25 4.17 -18.42 12.73
C PHE A 25 4.70 -18.33 11.31
N LYS A 26 4.65 -19.43 10.55
CA LYS A 26 5.04 -19.44 9.14
C LYS A 26 4.12 -18.54 8.30
N LEU A 27 2.80 -18.63 8.49
CA LEU A 27 1.84 -17.75 7.83
C LEU A 27 2.09 -16.27 8.18
N GLN A 28 2.34 -15.98 9.45
CA GLN A 28 2.70 -14.65 9.92
C GLN A 28 3.97 -14.14 9.22
N GLU A 29 5.00 -14.98 9.11
CA GLU A 29 6.23 -14.65 8.39
C GLU A 29 5.96 -14.35 6.91
N GLU A 30 5.21 -15.21 6.22
CA GLU A 30 4.85 -15.03 4.81
C GLU A 30 4.11 -13.71 4.56
N ILE A 31 3.14 -13.39 5.42
CA ILE A 31 2.38 -12.13 5.37
C ILE A 31 3.28 -10.92 5.60
N PHE A 32 4.15 -10.94 6.63
CA PHE A 32 5.07 -9.83 6.87
C PHE A 32 6.14 -9.69 5.79
N LYS A 33 6.54 -10.79 5.15
CA LYS A 33 7.46 -10.79 4.02
C LYS A 33 6.79 -10.17 2.80
N GLU A 34 5.55 -10.53 2.51
CA GLU A 34 4.75 -9.88 1.47
C GLU A 34 4.58 -8.38 1.76
N TYR A 35 4.36 -8.03 3.03
CA TYR A 35 4.33 -6.62 3.42
C TYR A 35 5.70 -5.92 3.22
N GLY A 36 6.80 -6.59 3.50
CA GLY A 36 8.13 -6.06 3.21
C GLY A 36 8.32 -5.77 1.72
N TYR A 37 7.96 -6.73 0.87
CA TYR A 37 8.11 -6.60 -0.58
C TYR A 37 7.24 -5.51 -1.18
N LYS A 38 5.94 -5.47 -0.87
CA LYS A 38 5.03 -4.43 -1.39
C LYS A 38 5.45 -3.03 -0.94
N LYS A 39 5.94 -2.87 0.30
CA LYS A 39 6.49 -1.59 0.76
C LYS A 39 7.71 -1.17 -0.04
N LEU A 40 8.66 -2.07 -0.28
CA LEU A 40 9.85 -1.81 -1.11
C LEU A 40 9.47 -1.46 -2.54
N ASP A 41 8.50 -2.17 -3.13
CA ASP A 41 7.98 -1.89 -4.48
C ASP A 41 7.41 -0.47 -4.58
N ILE A 42 6.60 -0.02 -3.61
CA ILE A 42 6.09 1.36 -3.56
C ILE A 42 7.24 2.37 -3.49
N TYR A 43 8.29 2.11 -2.70
CA TYR A 43 9.46 2.99 -2.65
C TYR A 43 10.20 3.05 -3.99
N PHE A 44 10.44 1.91 -4.64
CA PHE A 44 11.09 1.88 -5.95
C PHE A 44 10.27 2.62 -7.01
N LYS A 45 8.95 2.43 -7.01
CA LYS A 45 8.03 3.16 -7.90
C LYS A 45 8.05 4.67 -7.64
N LEU A 46 8.12 5.11 -6.38
CA LEU A 46 8.27 6.53 -6.02
C LEU A 46 9.60 7.11 -6.52
N ILE A 47 10.70 6.36 -6.39
CA ILE A 47 12.03 6.77 -6.87
C ILE A 47 12.03 6.86 -8.40
N GLU A 48 11.52 5.83 -9.08
CA GLU A 48 11.39 5.81 -10.54
C GLU A 48 10.55 6.98 -11.04
N PHE A 49 9.42 7.23 -10.38
CA PHE A 49 8.57 8.37 -10.69
C PHE A 49 9.30 9.70 -10.54
N THR A 50 10.06 9.88 -9.45
CA THR A 50 10.88 11.07 -9.23
C THR A 50 11.89 11.27 -10.35
N TYR A 51 12.54 10.20 -10.79
CA TYR A 51 13.48 10.24 -11.91
C TYR A 51 12.79 10.61 -13.24
N GLN A 52 11.61 10.05 -13.52
CA GLN A 52 10.81 10.40 -14.69
C GLN A 52 10.42 11.87 -14.70
N ILE A 53 10.01 12.44 -13.55
CA ILE A 53 9.71 13.87 -13.42
C ILE A 53 10.91 14.73 -13.78
N VAL A 54 12.06 14.46 -13.14
CA VAL A 54 13.30 15.23 -13.38
C VAL A 54 13.67 15.19 -14.86
N THR A 55 13.52 14.03 -15.49
CA THR A 55 13.76 13.84 -16.92
C THR A 55 12.79 14.65 -17.77
N VAL A 56 11.48 14.58 -17.51
CA VAL A 56 10.46 15.34 -18.25
C VAL A 56 10.69 16.85 -18.14
N ILE A 57 10.98 17.35 -16.93
CA ILE A 57 11.32 18.76 -16.72
C ILE A 57 12.56 19.15 -17.52
N GLY A 58 13.60 18.30 -17.50
CA GLY A 58 14.83 18.53 -18.27
C GLY A 58 14.58 18.58 -19.79
N VAL A 59 13.76 17.66 -20.32
CA VAL A 59 13.39 17.64 -21.74
C VAL A 59 12.60 18.89 -22.12
N ILE A 60 11.60 19.27 -21.33
CA ILE A 60 10.77 20.45 -21.61
C ILE A 60 11.60 21.73 -21.54
N ALA A 61 12.45 21.88 -20.52
CA ALA A 61 13.36 23.02 -20.42
C ALA A 61 14.29 23.08 -21.65
N GLY A 62 14.86 21.95 -22.07
CA GLY A 62 15.72 21.88 -23.26
C GLY A 62 14.99 22.23 -24.57
N LEU A 63 13.77 21.73 -24.74
CA LEU A 63 12.92 22.04 -25.90
C LEU A 63 12.51 23.52 -25.91
N GLY A 64 12.13 24.07 -24.76
CA GLY A 64 11.74 25.48 -24.63
C GLY A 64 12.88 26.44 -24.98
N PHE A 65 14.11 26.16 -24.54
CA PHE A 65 15.28 26.95 -24.93
C PHE A 65 15.60 26.83 -26.42
N THR A 66 15.41 25.65 -27.01
CA THR A 66 15.70 25.41 -28.44
C THR A 66 14.66 26.07 -29.35
N ALA A 67 13.37 26.02 -28.95
CA ALA A 67 12.28 26.61 -29.72
C ALA A 67 12.28 28.14 -29.68
N LEU A 68 12.99 28.76 -28.74
CA LEU A 68 12.93 30.20 -28.46
C LEU A 68 13.25 31.10 -29.66
N SER A 69 14.11 30.64 -30.56
CA SER A 69 14.45 31.33 -31.81
C SER A 69 13.39 31.25 -32.91
N SER A 70 12.46 30.30 -32.80
CA SER A 70 11.46 29.97 -33.84
C SER A 70 10.04 30.40 -33.45
N ILE A 71 9.85 31.01 -32.28
CA ILE A 71 8.55 31.47 -31.79
C ILE A 71 8.17 32.78 -32.47
N GLN A 72 6.99 32.80 -33.10
CA GLN A 72 6.40 34.03 -33.65
C GLN A 72 5.53 34.72 -32.59
N ASN A 73 4.70 33.97 -31.88
CA ASN A 73 3.84 34.49 -30.81
C ASN A 73 4.29 34.06 -29.41
N ARG A 74 5.04 34.95 -28.74
CA ARG A 74 5.58 34.71 -27.39
C ARG A 74 4.50 34.49 -26.33
N TYR A 75 3.34 35.12 -26.46
CA TYR A 75 2.25 34.95 -25.48
C TYR A 75 1.64 33.56 -25.53
N SER A 76 1.38 33.05 -26.74
CA SER A 76 0.88 31.69 -26.94
C SER A 76 1.90 30.64 -26.49
N PHE A 77 3.19 30.90 -26.71
CA PHE A 77 4.25 30.02 -26.23
C PHE A 77 4.29 29.96 -24.70
N VAL A 78 4.33 31.11 -24.03
CA VAL A 78 4.36 31.17 -22.55
C VAL A 78 3.12 30.54 -21.93
N MET A 79 1.94 30.76 -22.51
CA MET A 79 0.71 30.11 -22.04
C MET A 79 0.77 28.60 -22.26
N GLY A 80 1.25 28.12 -23.41
CA GLY A 80 1.41 26.70 -23.69
C GLY A 80 2.35 26.00 -22.71
N GLU A 81 3.52 26.58 -22.45
CA GLU A 81 4.46 26.14 -21.42
C GLU A 81 3.83 26.13 -20.02
N ALA A 82 3.05 27.17 -19.67
CA ALA A 82 2.35 27.22 -18.39
C ALA A 82 1.30 26.09 -18.25
N PHE A 83 0.53 25.79 -19.31
CA PHE A 83 -0.43 24.69 -19.31
C PHE A 83 0.27 23.32 -19.18
N LEU A 84 1.38 23.10 -19.88
CA LEU A 84 2.17 21.88 -19.75
C LEU A 84 2.76 21.75 -18.34
N PHE A 85 3.32 22.83 -17.79
CA PHE A 85 3.88 22.86 -16.45
C PHE A 85 2.82 22.55 -15.38
N LEU A 86 1.63 23.16 -15.48
CA LEU A 86 0.50 22.87 -14.59
C LEU A 86 0.03 21.42 -14.72
N GLY A 87 -0.04 20.90 -15.95
CA GLY A 87 -0.35 19.49 -16.20
C GLY A 87 0.65 18.56 -15.49
N ILE A 88 1.94 18.84 -15.61
CA ILE A 88 3.01 18.07 -14.95
C ILE A 88 2.86 18.15 -13.43
N LEU A 89 2.75 19.36 -12.85
CA LEU A 89 2.55 19.51 -11.41
C LEU A 89 1.32 18.75 -10.90
N PHE A 90 0.22 18.79 -11.64
CA PHE A 90 -0.99 18.07 -11.29
C PHE A 90 -0.80 16.54 -11.38
N GLY A 91 -0.13 16.06 -12.43
CA GLY A 91 0.24 14.65 -12.56
C GLY A 91 1.13 14.17 -11.40
N ILE A 92 2.12 14.98 -11.03
CA ILE A 92 3.00 14.77 -9.87
C ILE A 92 2.21 14.65 -8.58
N TYR A 93 1.32 15.61 -8.35
CA TYR A 93 0.46 15.61 -7.19
C TYR A 93 -0.41 14.35 -7.10
N LEU A 94 -1.02 13.92 -8.21
CA LEU A 94 -1.84 12.71 -8.24
C LEU A 94 -1.03 11.46 -7.93
N VAL A 95 0.11 11.27 -8.58
CA VAL A 95 0.95 10.09 -8.37
C VAL A 95 1.50 10.06 -6.95
N HIS A 96 1.97 11.20 -6.43
CA HIS A 96 2.37 11.31 -5.02
C HIS A 96 1.22 10.96 -4.07
N LYS A 97 0.01 11.46 -4.35
CA LYS A 97 -1.19 11.18 -3.55
C LYS A 97 -1.55 9.69 -3.57
N ILE A 98 -1.49 9.04 -4.73
CA ILE A 98 -1.77 7.60 -4.87
C ILE A 98 -0.78 6.78 -4.06
N TYR A 99 0.51 6.94 -4.31
CA TYR A 99 1.54 6.17 -3.59
C TYR A 99 1.58 6.47 -2.09
N SER A 100 1.35 7.73 -1.67
CA SER A 100 1.26 8.06 -0.25
C SER A 100 0.01 7.44 0.39
N GLY A 101 -1.11 7.41 -0.33
CA GLY A 101 -2.34 6.75 0.10
C GLY A 101 -2.15 5.25 0.26
N GLU A 102 -1.57 4.59 -0.74
CA GLU A 102 -1.21 3.16 -0.69
C GLU A 102 -0.24 2.86 0.45
N LEU A 103 0.78 3.70 0.66
CA LEU A 103 1.73 3.50 1.75
C LEU A 103 1.06 3.63 3.13
N LEU A 104 0.10 4.55 3.28
CA LEU A 104 -0.67 4.71 4.52
C LEU A 104 -1.66 3.56 4.76
N SER A 105 -2.40 3.12 3.73
CA SER A 105 -3.33 1.99 3.84
C SER A 105 -2.56 0.72 4.22
N PHE A 106 -1.41 0.53 3.59
CA PHE A 106 -0.53 -0.58 3.87
C PHE A 106 0.06 -0.56 5.28
N GLN A 107 0.53 0.59 5.76
CA GLN A 107 0.99 0.73 7.14
C GLN A 107 -0.13 0.47 8.14
N ARG A 108 -1.37 0.89 7.82
CA ARG A 108 -2.54 0.62 8.65
C ARG A 108 -2.83 -0.88 8.71
N ALA A 109 -2.90 -1.55 7.56
CA ALA A 109 -3.06 -3.00 7.49
C ALA A 109 -1.96 -3.72 8.28
N GLN A 110 -0.68 -3.38 8.03
CA GLN A 110 0.45 -3.95 8.75
C GLN A 110 0.32 -3.77 10.27
N ASN A 111 -0.12 -2.60 10.75
CA ASN A 111 -0.31 -2.34 12.18
C ASN A 111 -1.46 -3.16 12.77
N ILE A 112 -2.58 -3.31 12.04
CA ILE A 112 -3.70 -4.16 12.43
C ILE A 112 -3.21 -5.61 12.58
N HIS A 113 -2.55 -6.15 11.55
CA HIS A 113 -2.02 -7.53 11.60
C HIS A 113 -0.97 -7.70 12.68
N LYS A 114 -0.05 -6.74 12.88
CA LYS A 114 0.95 -6.79 13.96
C LYS A 114 0.32 -6.82 15.35
N LYS A 115 -0.75 -6.05 15.56
CA LYS A 115 -1.51 -6.07 16.82
C LYS A 115 -2.16 -7.44 17.03
N HIS A 116 -2.89 -7.95 16.05
CA HIS A 116 -3.60 -9.24 16.15
C HIS A 116 -2.65 -10.43 16.33
N PHE A 117 -1.56 -10.49 15.55
CA PHE A 117 -0.54 -11.52 15.75
C PHE A 117 0.17 -11.39 17.09
N GLY A 118 0.38 -10.17 17.59
CA GLY A 118 0.93 -9.93 18.93
C GLY A 118 0.04 -10.52 20.03
N GLU A 119 -1.24 -10.14 20.04
CA GLU A 119 -2.24 -10.63 21.00
C GLU A 119 -2.35 -12.17 20.95
N ARG A 120 -2.42 -12.73 19.75
CA ARG A 120 -2.48 -14.17 19.53
C ARG A 120 -1.24 -14.88 20.07
N ASN A 121 -0.05 -14.36 19.80
CA ASN A 121 1.22 -14.98 20.21
C ASN A 121 1.42 -14.95 21.73
N GLU A 122 0.97 -13.89 22.40
CA GLU A 122 0.96 -13.82 23.86
C GLU A 122 0.04 -14.90 24.46
N PHE A 123 -1.18 -15.05 23.94
CA PHE A 123 -2.12 -16.10 24.38
C PHE A 123 -1.60 -17.50 24.09
N PHE A 124 -1.05 -17.74 22.89
CA PHE A 124 -0.45 -19.02 22.55
C PHE A 124 0.71 -19.37 23.49
N LYS A 125 1.60 -18.42 23.78
CA LYS A 125 2.73 -18.64 24.71
C LYS A 125 2.25 -18.98 26.12
N LYS A 126 1.20 -18.30 26.59
CA LYS A 126 0.57 -18.60 27.89
C LYS A 126 0.04 -20.03 27.92
N ILE A 127 -0.81 -20.41 26.97
CA ILE A 127 -1.40 -21.76 26.86
C ILE A 127 -0.32 -22.83 26.73
N TRP A 128 0.70 -22.58 25.91
CA TRP A 128 1.83 -23.50 25.74
C TRP A 128 2.60 -23.74 27.04
N THR A 129 2.80 -22.69 27.84
CA THR A 129 3.48 -22.79 29.13
C THR A 129 2.63 -23.57 30.14
N GLU A 130 1.32 -23.33 30.18
CA GLU A 130 0.38 -24.04 31.04
C GLU A 130 0.24 -25.52 30.66
N LEU A 131 0.16 -25.83 29.36
CA LEU A 131 0.12 -27.19 28.83
C LEU A 131 1.34 -28.00 29.23
N LYS A 132 2.53 -27.39 29.23
CA LYS A 132 3.77 -28.04 29.68
C LYS A 132 3.85 -28.26 31.19
N ALA A 133 3.17 -27.44 31.98
CA ALA A 133 3.26 -27.48 33.44
C ALA A 133 2.23 -28.44 34.05
N ASP A 134 0.94 -28.20 33.83
CA ASP A 134 -0.12 -28.94 34.54
C ASP A 134 -1.47 -28.95 33.79
N GLY A 135 -1.44 -28.70 32.48
CA GLY A 135 -2.62 -28.59 31.62
C GLY A 135 -3.17 -27.16 31.54
N ALA A 136 -3.75 -26.80 30.39
CA ALA A 136 -4.27 -25.46 30.11
C ALA A 136 -5.75 -25.32 30.47
N ASN A 137 -6.15 -24.09 30.82
CA ASN A 137 -7.54 -23.77 31.09
C ASN A 137 -8.37 -23.80 29.80
N ILE A 138 -9.55 -24.45 29.82
CA ILE A 138 -10.50 -24.47 28.69
C ILE A 138 -10.87 -23.04 28.26
N ALA A 139 -11.01 -22.12 29.21
CA ALA A 139 -11.37 -20.72 28.92
C ALA A 139 -10.27 -19.98 28.12
N ASP A 140 -8.99 -20.30 28.35
CA ASP A 140 -7.89 -19.73 27.57
C ASP A 140 -7.84 -20.33 26.17
N TRP A 141 -8.18 -21.61 26.02
CA TRP A 141 -8.34 -22.28 24.73
C TRP A 141 -9.43 -21.65 23.87
N GLU A 142 -10.58 -21.38 24.48
CA GLU A 142 -11.73 -20.76 23.81
C GLU A 142 -11.42 -19.32 23.39
N LYS A 143 -10.65 -18.58 24.21
CA LYS A 143 -10.12 -17.26 23.85
C LYS A 143 -9.16 -17.31 22.66
N LEU A 144 -8.24 -18.28 22.60
CA LEU A 144 -7.33 -18.42 21.46
C LEU A 144 -8.13 -18.63 20.16
N LYS A 145 -9.16 -19.48 20.21
CA LYS A 145 -10.05 -19.71 19.06
C LYS A 145 -10.80 -18.44 18.64
N GLN A 146 -11.33 -17.67 19.58
CA GLN A 146 -11.97 -16.39 19.28
C GLN A 146 -11.01 -15.38 18.62
N ILE A 147 -9.74 -15.38 19.01
CA ILE A 147 -8.71 -14.54 18.38
C ILE A 147 -8.43 -15.02 16.95
N ASP A 148 -8.34 -16.33 16.74
CA ASP A 148 -8.14 -16.91 15.41
C ASP A 148 -9.36 -16.61 14.49
N ASP A 149 -10.59 -16.74 14.97
CA ASP A 149 -11.82 -16.43 14.21
C ASP A 149 -11.89 -14.94 13.81
N LYS A 150 -11.57 -14.03 14.74
CA LYS A 150 -11.46 -12.59 14.45
C LYS A 150 -10.39 -12.27 13.42
N THR A 151 -9.29 -13.02 13.44
CA THR A 151 -8.20 -12.84 12.48
C THR A 151 -8.71 -13.14 11.07
N ILE A 152 -9.51 -14.19 10.89
CA ILE A 152 -10.13 -14.55 9.61
C ILE A 152 -11.07 -13.44 9.13
N GLU A 153 -11.92 -12.88 9.99
CA GLU A 153 -12.83 -11.79 9.62
C GLU A 153 -12.10 -10.54 9.09
N ILE A 154 -10.94 -10.21 9.67
CA ILE A 154 -10.11 -9.08 9.22
C ILE A 154 -9.50 -9.34 7.84
N PHE A 155 -9.20 -10.60 7.50
CA PHE A 155 -8.72 -10.96 6.16
C PHE A 155 -9.84 -11.01 5.12
N ASP A 156 -11.08 -11.31 5.53
CA ASP A 156 -12.25 -11.39 4.65
C ASP A 156 -12.94 -10.04 4.42
N SER A 157 -12.72 -9.03 5.28
CA SER A 157 -13.25 -7.69 5.07
C SER A 157 -12.59 -7.05 3.85
N LYS A 158 -13.28 -7.07 2.72
CA LYS A 158 -12.89 -6.34 1.50
C LYS A 158 -12.92 -4.84 1.80
N ASP A 159 -11.75 -4.21 1.77
CA ASP A 159 -11.68 -2.75 1.72
C ASP A 159 -12.40 -2.26 0.45
N GLU A 160 -13.36 -1.34 0.62
CA GLU A 160 -14.13 -0.71 -0.46
C GLU A 160 -13.24 0.16 -1.36
N GLU A 161 -12.64 -0.43 -2.39
CA GLU A 161 -11.79 0.30 -3.36
C GLU A 161 -12.56 0.91 -4.56
N LEU A 162 -13.90 0.80 -4.62
CA LEU A 162 -14.64 1.14 -5.84
C LEU A 162 -14.79 2.65 -6.11
N ASP A 163 -14.82 3.52 -5.08
CA ASP A 163 -15.01 4.97 -5.28
C ASP A 163 -13.74 5.69 -5.77
N ASP A 164 -12.56 5.18 -5.40
CA ASP A 164 -11.28 5.80 -5.76
C ASP A 164 -10.93 5.62 -7.24
N ILE A 165 -11.33 4.51 -7.87
CA ILE A 165 -11.09 4.23 -9.29
C ILE A 165 -11.83 5.24 -10.19
N TYR A 166 -13.07 5.61 -9.83
CA TYR A 166 -13.84 6.60 -10.60
C TYR A 166 -13.24 8.00 -10.51
N ARG A 167 -12.77 8.41 -9.32
CA ARG A 167 -12.08 9.69 -9.13
C ARG A 167 -10.76 9.72 -9.89
N LEU A 168 -10.01 8.62 -9.91
CA LEU A 168 -8.76 8.50 -10.67
C LEU A 168 -8.98 8.78 -12.16
N LYS A 169 -10.02 8.19 -12.76
CA LYS A 169 -10.38 8.40 -14.16
C LYS A 169 -10.75 9.84 -14.46
N ALA A 170 -11.46 10.52 -13.56
CA ALA A 170 -11.78 11.93 -13.71
C ALA A 170 -10.51 12.80 -13.70
N TYR A 171 -9.59 12.54 -12.77
CA TYR A 171 -8.31 13.25 -12.70
C TYR A 171 -7.41 13.01 -13.91
N GLN A 172 -7.37 11.80 -14.45
CA GLN A 172 -6.67 11.49 -15.70
C GLN A 172 -7.20 12.29 -16.90
N ARG A 173 -8.52 12.49 -16.98
CA ARG A 173 -9.12 13.32 -18.04
C ARG A 173 -8.72 14.78 -17.92
N ILE A 174 -8.70 15.32 -16.69
CA ILE A 174 -8.25 16.69 -16.44
C ILE A 174 -6.79 16.87 -16.88
N LEU A 175 -5.91 15.94 -16.49
CA LEU A 175 -4.50 15.92 -16.90
C LEU A 175 -4.36 15.92 -18.44
N LEU A 176 -5.13 15.07 -19.13
CA LEU A 176 -5.11 14.98 -20.59
C LEU A 176 -5.49 16.31 -21.25
N TYR A 177 -6.49 17.02 -20.72
CA TYR A 177 -6.89 18.33 -21.24
C TYR A 177 -5.79 19.39 -21.05
N PHE A 178 -5.11 19.42 -19.90
CA PHE A 178 -3.97 20.33 -19.68
C PHE A 178 -2.85 20.08 -20.69
N LEU A 179 -2.49 18.81 -20.91
CA LEU A 179 -1.43 18.44 -21.84
C LEU A 179 -1.81 18.76 -23.30
N ALA A 180 -3.02 18.41 -23.72
CA ALA A 180 -3.50 18.69 -25.08
C ALA A 180 -3.59 20.19 -25.35
N ALA A 181 -4.10 20.98 -24.41
CA ALA A 181 -4.18 22.43 -24.54
C ALA A 181 -2.80 23.08 -24.59
N GLY A 182 -1.86 22.65 -23.74
CA GLY A 182 -0.49 23.13 -23.74
C GLY A 182 0.24 22.85 -25.06
N CYS A 183 0.19 21.61 -25.54
CA CYS A 183 0.75 21.23 -26.84
C CYS A 183 0.15 22.03 -27.99
N PHE A 184 -1.18 22.22 -28.00
CA PHE A 184 -1.86 22.99 -29.02
C PHE A 184 -1.41 24.45 -29.03
N MET A 185 -1.26 25.08 -27.86
CA MET A 185 -0.79 26.47 -27.75
C MET A 185 0.67 26.64 -28.17
N ILE A 186 1.55 25.68 -27.85
CA ILE A 186 2.94 25.70 -28.31
C ILE A 186 3.01 25.57 -29.83
N LEU A 187 2.27 24.63 -30.43
CA LEU A 187 2.20 24.50 -31.89
C LEU A 187 1.66 25.78 -32.55
N PHE A 188 0.62 26.36 -31.98
CA PHE A 188 0.05 27.62 -32.46
C PHE A 188 1.09 28.75 -32.43
N SER A 189 1.92 28.82 -31.39
CA SER A 189 2.95 29.86 -31.23
C SER A 189 4.11 29.82 -32.25
N ILE A 190 4.26 28.69 -32.93
CA ILE A 190 5.28 28.48 -33.97
C ILE A 190 4.71 28.83 -35.35
N ILE A 191 3.41 28.55 -35.56
CA ILE A 191 2.72 28.75 -36.85
C ILE A 191 2.25 30.19 -37.03
N PHE A 192 1.79 30.84 -35.95
CA PHE A 192 1.21 32.19 -35.93
C PHE A 192 1.90 33.07 -34.89
#